data_AF-A0AAP9MUF6-F1
#
_entry.id   AF-A0AAP9MUF6-F1
#
_cell.length_a   1.000
_cell.length_b   1.000
_cell.length_c   1.000
_cell.angle_alpha   90.00
_cell.angle_beta   90.00
_cell.angle_gamma   90.00
#
_symmetry.space_group_name_H-M   'P 1'
#
loop_
_entity.id
_entity.type
_entity.pdbx_description
1 polymer ?
#
loop_
_entity_poly.entity_id
_entity_poly.type
_entity_poly.pdbx_seq_one_letter_code
_entity_poly.pdbx_strand_id
1 'polypeptide(L)'
;MLKKRTNGSVRYCQYTSVSEEQLIALKGIKKGTLKKAREKSFMEGREYKHVAHDGMPWDNSPCFYNLEEIDRWIERQASARPRRHLA
;
A
#
# COMPACT_ATOMS: atom_id res chain seq x y z
N MET A 1 11.04 -14.03 6.55
CA MET A 1 12.01 -13.47 5.58
C MET A 1 12.08 -14.39 4.37
N LEU A 2 11.59 -13.95 3.20
CA LEU A 2 11.65 -14.74 1.96
C LEU A 2 12.83 -14.24 1.11
N LYS A 3 13.79 -15.12 0.83
CA LYS A 3 14.92 -14.84 -0.07
C LYS A 3 14.41 -14.81 -1.52
N LYS A 4 14.43 -13.66 -2.18
CA LYS A 4 14.39 -13.61 -3.64
C LYS A 4 15.83 -13.51 -4.15
N ARG A 5 16.26 -14.51 -4.93
CA ARG A 5 17.56 -14.49 -5.63
C ARG A 5 17.39 -13.65 -6.89
N THR A 6 18.08 -12.52 -6.96
CA THR A 6 18.35 -11.81 -8.21
C THR A 6 19.86 -11.57 -8.31
N ASN A 7 20.43 -11.93 -9.46
CA ASN A 7 21.82 -11.74 -9.92
C ASN A 7 22.77 -11.01 -8.96
N GLY A 8 23.43 -11.78 -8.08
CA GLY A 8 24.67 -11.38 -7.40
C GLY A 8 24.56 -10.35 -6.28
N SER A 9 23.41 -9.73 -6.03
CA SER A 9 23.21 -8.81 -4.91
C SER A 9 22.24 -9.42 -3.91
N VAL A 10 22.74 -9.85 -2.76
CA VAL A 10 21.88 -10.22 -1.62
C VAL A 10 21.29 -8.93 -1.05
N ARG A 11 20.26 -8.40 -1.71
CA ARG A 11 19.42 -7.40 -1.09
C ARG A 11 18.58 -8.12 -0.06
N TYR A 12 18.77 -7.80 1.22
CA TYR A 12 17.70 -7.92 2.19
C TYR A 12 16.60 -6.95 1.75
N CYS A 13 15.79 -7.36 0.78
CA CYS A 13 14.58 -6.64 0.46
C CYS A 13 13.66 -6.91 1.64
N GLN A 14 13.70 -6.03 2.64
CA GLN A 14 12.68 -5.98 3.67
C GLN A 14 11.38 -5.62 2.96
N TYR A 15 10.72 -6.60 2.35
CA TYR A 15 9.35 -6.45 1.91
C TYR A 15 8.51 -6.39 3.19
N THR A 16 8.44 -5.21 3.80
CA THR A 16 7.52 -4.92 4.90
C THR A 16 6.14 -4.68 4.30
N SER A 17 5.59 -5.73 3.67
CA SER A 17 4.19 -5.72 3.27
C SER A 17 3.34 -5.98 4.51
N VAL A 18 2.36 -5.12 4.75
CA VAL A 18 1.49 -5.20 5.93
C VAL A 18 0.03 -5.37 5.51
N SER A 19 -0.79 -5.93 6.40
CA SER A 19 -2.24 -6.03 6.16
C SER A 19 -2.89 -4.64 6.15
N GLU A 20 -4.12 -4.56 5.63
CA GLU A 20 -4.93 -3.33 5.69
C GLU A 20 -5.05 -2.79 7.13
N GLU A 21 -5.33 -3.65 8.10
CA GLU A 21 -5.49 -3.27 9.51
C GLU A 21 -4.20 -2.74 10.12
N GLN A 22 -3.06 -3.39 9.83
CA GLN A 22 -1.75 -2.92 10.27
C GLN A 22 -1.40 -1.57 9.64
N LEU A 23 -1.68 -1.38 8.35
CA LEU A 23 -1.45 -0.09 7.69
C LEU A 23 -2.30 1.02 8.31
N ILE A 24 -3.57 0.75 8.59
CA ILE A 24 -4.48 1.68 9.27
C ILE A 24 -3.91 2.04 10.65
N ALA A 25 -3.47 1.04 11.43
CA ALA A 25 -2.90 1.27 12.76
C ALA A 25 -1.58 2.06 12.72
N LEU A 26 -0.71 1.79 11.74
CA LEU A 26 0.62 2.41 11.63
C LEU A 26 0.58 3.82 11.05
N LYS A 27 -0.27 4.07 10.04
CA LYS A 27 -0.26 5.32 9.26
C LYS A 27 -1.51 6.17 9.47
N GLY A 28 -2.54 5.66 10.14
CA GLY A 28 -3.80 6.38 10.36
C GLY A 28 -4.64 6.60 9.11
N ILE A 29 -4.31 5.96 7.99
CA ILE A 29 -5.07 6.09 6.73
C ILE A 29 -6.37 5.31 6.87
N LYS A 30 -7.52 5.93 6.59
CA LYS A 30 -8.82 5.25 6.68
C LYS A 30 -9.01 4.22 5.55
N LYS A 31 -9.75 3.13 5.84
CA LYS A 31 -10.12 2.10 4.86
C LYS A 31 -10.74 2.67 3.57
N GLY A 32 -11.64 3.65 3.69
CA GLY A 32 -12.25 4.32 2.53
C GLY A 32 -11.23 5.04 1.65
N THR A 33 -10.20 5.64 2.25
CA THR A 33 -9.09 6.28 1.53
C THR A 33 -8.24 5.26 0.80
N LEU A 34 -7.91 4.13 1.44
CA LEU A 34 -7.17 3.03 0.79
C LEU A 34 -7.95 2.44 -0.40
N LYS A 35 -9.26 2.26 -0.26
CA LYS A 35 -10.12 1.84 -1.37
C LYS A 35 -10.03 2.82 -2.54
N LYS A 36 -10.18 4.12 -2.27
CA LYS A 36 -10.07 5.17 -3.30
C LYS A 36 -8.68 5.25 -3.92
N ALA A 37 -7.63 5.03 -3.13
CA ALA A 37 -6.26 4.98 -3.62
C ALA A 37 -6.06 3.78 -4.55
N ARG A 38 -6.57 2.58 -4.21
CA ARG A 38 -6.57 1.42 -5.12
C ARG A 38 -7.31 1.66 -6.43
N GLU A 39 -8.44 2.33 -6.39
CA GLU A 39 -9.25 2.65 -7.58
C GLU A 39 -8.58 3.67 -8.52
N LYS A 40 -7.71 4.56 -8.01
CA LYS A 40 -7.29 5.76 -8.75
C LYS A 40 -5.79 6.02 -8.84
N SER A 41 -5.02 5.52 -7.90
CA SER A 41 -3.64 5.97 -7.68
C SER A 41 -2.63 4.83 -7.52
N PHE A 42 -3.01 3.77 -6.82
CA PHE A 42 -2.14 2.62 -6.58
C PHE A 42 -2.14 1.68 -7.77
N MET A 43 -1.00 1.03 -7.97
CA MET A 43 -0.80 -0.02 -8.95
C MET A 43 -0.63 -1.35 -8.23
N GLU A 44 -1.42 -2.35 -8.64
CA GLU A 44 -1.26 -3.70 -8.10
C GLU A 44 0.14 -4.25 -8.44
N GLY A 45 0.78 -4.89 -7.46
CA GLY A 45 2.17 -5.34 -7.51
C GLY A 45 3.20 -4.30 -7.09
N ARG A 46 2.84 -3.01 -6.98
CA ARG A 46 3.73 -1.95 -6.47
C ARG A 46 3.31 -1.52 -5.06
N GLU A 47 2.21 -0.79 -4.93
CA GLU A 47 1.72 -0.29 -3.63
C GLU A 47 0.92 -1.34 -2.86
N TYR A 48 0.20 -2.23 -3.57
CA TYR A 48 -0.62 -3.27 -2.95
C TYR A 48 -0.68 -4.55 -3.78
N LYS A 49 -1.13 -5.65 -3.18
CA LYS A 49 -1.42 -6.90 -3.88
C LYS A 49 -2.55 -7.66 -3.19
N HIS A 50 -3.45 -8.26 -3.97
CA HIS A 50 -4.41 -9.23 -3.43
C HIS A 50 -3.75 -10.57 -3.14
N VAL A 51 -4.10 -11.17 -2.00
CA VAL A 51 -3.56 -12.45 -1.55
C VAL A 51 -4.70 -13.39 -1.17
N ALA A 52 -4.64 -14.62 -1.67
CA ALA A 52 -5.51 -15.72 -1.31
C ALA A 52 -4.68 -16.97 -1.00
N HIS A 53 -5.25 -17.89 -0.21
CA HIS A 53 -4.55 -19.09 0.24
C HIS A 53 -4.30 -20.12 -0.88
N ASP A 54 -5.11 -20.07 -1.94
CA ASP A 54 -5.04 -20.93 -3.13
C ASP A 54 -4.16 -20.33 -4.24
N GLY A 55 -3.63 -19.12 -4.03
CA GLY A 55 -2.85 -18.39 -5.02
C GLY A 55 -3.67 -17.73 -6.13
N MET A 56 -5.00 -17.78 -6.07
CA MET A 56 -5.92 -17.20 -7.06
C MET A 56 -6.81 -16.13 -6.40
N PRO A 57 -6.25 -14.94 -6.14
CA PRO A 57 -7.01 -13.88 -5.49
C PRO A 57 -8.12 -13.32 -6.38
N TRP A 58 -9.26 -13.07 -5.75
CA TRP A 58 -10.38 -12.31 -6.30
C TRP A 58 -10.31 -10.84 -5.84
N ASP A 59 -11.09 -9.96 -6.47
CA ASP A 59 -11.14 -8.52 -6.13
C ASP A 59 -11.55 -8.24 -4.67
N ASN A 60 -12.24 -9.18 -4.02
CA ASN A 60 -12.63 -9.09 -2.60
C ASN A 60 -11.63 -9.77 -1.65
N SER A 61 -10.56 -10.38 -2.17
CA SER A 61 -9.55 -11.04 -1.35
C SER A 61 -8.75 -10.02 -0.54
N PRO A 62 -8.19 -10.41 0.63
CA PRO A 62 -7.36 -9.54 1.45
C PRO A 62 -6.24 -8.86 0.66
N CYS A 63 -5.98 -7.60 0.99
CA CYS A 63 -4.89 -6.81 0.42
C CYS A 63 -3.75 -6.67 1.40
N PHE A 64 -2.53 -6.82 0.88
CA PHE A 64 -1.30 -6.42 1.56
C PHE A 64 -0.70 -5.22 0.86
N TYR A 65 -0.10 -4.31 1.64
CA TYR A 65 0.40 -3.03 1.17
C TYR A 65 1.90 -2.91 1.42
N ASN A 66 2.65 -2.45 0.42
CA ASN A 66 4.08 -2.21 0.53
C ASN A 66 4.34 -0.89 1.25
N LEU A 67 4.79 -0.94 2.52
CA LEU A 67 4.97 0.26 3.33
C LEU A 67 5.87 1.31 2.69
N GLU A 68 6.95 0.91 2.03
CA GLU A 68 7.89 1.85 1.41
C GLU A 68 7.24 2.63 0.26
N GLU A 69 6.47 1.96 -0.59
CA GLU A 69 5.77 2.63 -1.69
C GLU A 69 4.60 3.49 -1.19
N ILE A 70 3.93 3.05 -0.12
CA ILE A 70 2.90 3.86 0.54
C ILE A 70 3.51 5.13 1.13
N ASP A 71 4.67 5.04 1.80
CA ASP A 71 5.36 6.20 2.36
C ASP A 71 5.78 7.18 1.25
N ARG A 72 6.38 6.69 0.16
CA ARG A 72 6.68 7.52 -1.02
C ARG A 72 5.43 8.15 -1.63
N TRP A 73 4.29 7.46 -1.61
CA TRP A 73 3.03 8.00 -2.09
C TRP A 73 2.48 9.11 -1.17
N ILE A 74 2.62 8.97 0.15
CA ILE A 74 2.27 9.99 1.15
C ILE A 74 3.15 11.23 0.96
N GLU A 75 4.46 11.06 0.83
CA GLU A 75 5.43 12.16 0.66
C GLU A 75 5.17 13.02 -0.59
N ARG A 76 4.57 12.43 -1.63
CA ARG A 76 4.20 13.12 -2.87
C ARG A 76 2.86 13.86 -2.79
N GLN A 77 2.09 13.71 -1.71
CA GLN A 77 0.82 14.41 -1.58
C GLN A 77 1.06 15.92 -1.49
N ALA A 78 0.29 16.69 -2.27
CA ALA A 78 0.29 18.13 -2.13
C ALA A 78 -0.26 18.56 -0.77
N SER A 79 0.12 19.75 -0.31
CA SER A 79 -0.47 20.36 0.87
C SER A 79 -2.00 20.42 0.77
N ALA A 80 -2.68 20.20 1.89
CA ALA A 80 -4.13 20.28 1.95
C ALA A 80 -4.60 21.66 1.46
N ARG A 81 -5.53 21.66 0.50
CA ARG A 81 -6.18 22.90 0.08
C ARG A 81 -7.00 23.46 1.25
N PRO A 82 -6.85 24.75 1.61
CA PRO A 82 -7.67 25.36 2.65
C PRO A 82 -9.15 25.16 2.36
N ARG A 83 -9.94 24.83 3.38
CA ARG A 83 -11.40 24.87 3.24
C ARG A 83 -11.78 26.33 3.02
N ARG A 84 -12.44 26.62 1.89
CA ARG A 84 -13.08 27.92 1.70
C ARG A 84 -14.24 27.98 2.69
N HIS A 85 -14.06 28.68 3.80
CA HIS A 85 -15.19 29.16 4.57
C HIS A 85 -15.85 30.23 3.68
N LEU A 86 -16.96 29.89 3.03
CA LEU A 86 -17.85 30.91 2.49
C LEU A 86 -18.36 31.68 3.70
N ALA A 87 -17.87 32.92 3.85
CA ALA A 87 -18.39 33.90 4.79
C ALA A 87 -19.74 34.42 4.29
#